data_AF-A0A7K4GX88-F1
#
_entry.id   AF-A0A7K4GX88-F1
#
_cell.length_a   1.000
_cell.length_b   1.000
_cell.length_c   1.000
_cell.angle_alpha   90.00
_cell.angle_beta   90.00
_cell.angle_gamma   90.00
#
_symmetry.space_group_name_H-M   'P 1'
#
loop_
_entity.id
_entity.type
_entity.pdbx_description
1 polymer ?
#
loop_
_entity_poly.entity_id
_entity_poly.type
_entity_poly.pdbx_seq_one_letter_code
_entity_poly.pdbx_strand_id
1 'polypeptide(L)'
;MPRGKKRCPECNVYVGVRTLACDCGFNFGKPKIKKAQKSRVPEKPKINKRKILTRLLEIPKTSKRFFYAREMKLLNDLCNRYSLEFMNVVSFYRKLDSLAYLLSPKLRDTMDKKWRAFNYKLDKSKYKEYNIGDKIGKDKNIKKEIKTTRDFLDE
;
A
#
# COMPACT_ATOMS: atom_id res chain seq x y z
N MET A 1 -18.04 -27.18 42.64
CA MET A 1 -17.72 -25.80 43.07
C MET A 1 -18.77 -24.84 42.53
N PRO A 2 -19.41 -24.01 43.37
CA PRO A 2 -20.36 -23.01 42.91
C PRO A 2 -19.69 -22.05 41.92
N ARG A 3 -20.32 -21.78 40.76
CA ARG A 3 -19.74 -20.87 39.76
C ARG A 3 -19.53 -19.48 40.36
N GLY A 4 -18.38 -18.88 40.09
CA GLY A 4 -18.07 -17.50 40.53
C GLY A 4 -17.69 -17.32 42.00
N LYS A 5 -17.48 -18.41 42.76
CA LYS A 5 -16.95 -18.38 44.12
C LYS A 5 -15.59 -19.08 44.21
N LYS A 6 -14.71 -18.55 45.05
CA LYS A 6 -13.44 -19.16 45.46
C LYS A 6 -13.54 -19.60 46.92
N ARG A 7 -12.83 -20.65 47.30
CA ARG A 7 -12.80 -21.15 48.69
C ARG A 7 -11.64 -20.48 49.43
N CYS A 8 -11.90 -19.95 50.62
CA CYS A 8 -10.83 -19.48 51.49
C CYS A 8 -10.04 -20.69 52.02
N PRO A 9 -8.70 -20.69 51.98
CA PRO A 9 -7.90 -21.81 52.47
C PRO A 9 -7.95 -21.98 54.00
N GLU A 10 -8.20 -20.91 54.76
CA GLU A 10 -8.18 -20.95 56.23
C GLU A 10 -9.54 -21.34 56.82
N CYS A 11 -10.61 -20.64 56.46
CA CYS A 11 -11.94 -20.87 57.03
C CYS A 11 -12.83 -21.78 56.18
N ASN A 12 -12.36 -22.24 55.01
CA ASN A 12 -13.09 -23.11 54.07
C ASN A 12 -14.44 -22.57 53.56
N VAL A 13 -14.78 -21.30 53.86
CA VAL A 13 -15.98 -20.59 53.40
C VAL A 13 -15.83 -20.19 51.92
N TYR A 14 -16.94 -20.20 51.19
CA TYR A 14 -16.99 -19.75 49.80
C TYR A 14 -17.21 -18.24 49.70
N VAL A 15 -16.21 -17.53 49.18
CA VAL A 15 -16.22 -16.08 48.99
C VAL A 15 -16.27 -15.75 47.49
N GLY A 16 -16.79 -14.59 47.11
CA GLY A 16 -16.84 -14.17 45.71
C GLY A 16 -15.44 -14.09 45.07
N VAL A 17 -15.30 -14.47 43.79
CA VAL A 17 -13.97 -14.49 43.11
C VAL A 17 -13.26 -13.13 43.14
N ARG A 18 -14.02 -12.02 43.14
CA ARG A 18 -13.51 -10.64 43.13
C ARG A 18 -13.19 -10.06 44.51
N THR A 19 -13.55 -10.71 45.61
CA THR A 19 -13.24 -10.18 46.95
C THR A 19 -11.74 -10.21 47.20
N LEU A 20 -11.20 -9.13 47.76
CA LEU A 20 -9.76 -9.01 48.01
C LEU A 20 -9.35 -9.63 49.35
N ALA A 21 -10.28 -9.69 50.31
CA ALA A 21 -10.10 -10.31 51.61
C ALA A 21 -11.28 -11.23 51.95
N CYS A 22 -11.05 -12.21 52.84
CA CYS A 22 -12.08 -12.99 53.52
C CYS A 22 -12.36 -12.38 54.90
N ASP A 23 -13.54 -12.63 55.47
CA ASP A 23 -13.89 -12.18 56.83
C ASP A 23 -12.94 -12.74 57.91
N CYS A 24 -12.25 -13.86 57.63
CA CYS A 24 -11.21 -14.41 58.51
C CYS A 24 -9.87 -13.65 58.45
N GLY A 25 -9.75 -12.60 57.63
CA GLY A 25 -8.53 -11.80 57.48
C GLY A 25 -7.59 -12.23 56.34
N PHE A 26 -7.88 -13.35 55.65
CA PHE A 26 -7.03 -13.83 54.56
C PHE A 26 -7.12 -12.93 53.31
N ASN A 27 -5.99 -12.44 52.81
CA ASN A 27 -5.90 -11.56 51.64
C ASN A 27 -5.59 -12.33 50.33
N PHE A 28 -6.48 -12.24 49.35
CA PHE A 28 -6.38 -12.93 48.04
C PHE A 28 -5.51 -12.21 46.99
N GLY A 29 -4.93 -11.04 47.32
CA GLY A 29 -4.07 -10.27 46.43
C GLY A 29 -4.79 -9.51 45.31
N LYS A 30 -4.14 -8.48 44.74
CA LYS A 30 -4.70 -7.68 43.64
C LYS A 30 -4.66 -8.47 42.32
N PRO A 31 -5.71 -8.39 41.48
CA PRO A 31 -5.70 -9.04 40.17
C PRO A 31 -4.62 -8.44 39.26
N LYS A 32 -3.89 -9.29 38.54
CA LYS A 32 -2.84 -8.87 37.60
C LYS A 32 -3.45 -8.01 36.49
N ILE A 33 -3.05 -6.73 36.42
CA ILE A 33 -3.45 -5.80 35.36
C ILE A 33 -2.83 -6.29 34.04
N LYS A 34 -3.65 -6.62 33.04
CA LYS A 34 -3.18 -6.97 31.70
C LYS A 34 -2.61 -5.70 31.04
N LYS A 35 -1.35 -5.74 30.60
CA LYS A 35 -0.67 -4.60 29.95
C LYS A 35 -1.45 -4.12 28.71
N ALA A 36 -1.58 -2.81 28.53
CA ALA A 36 -2.28 -2.18 27.42
C ALA A 36 -1.66 -2.51 26.06
N GLN A 37 -2.50 -2.76 25.05
CA GLN A 37 -2.09 -3.06 23.69
C GLN A 37 -1.50 -1.80 23.03
N LYS A 38 -0.30 -1.91 22.43
CA LYS A 38 0.32 -0.81 21.66
C LYS A 38 -0.62 -0.35 20.53
N SER A 39 -0.68 0.96 20.27
CA SER A 39 -1.50 1.58 19.22
C SER A 39 -1.15 1.03 17.83
N ARG A 40 -2.16 0.60 17.09
CA ARG A 40 -2.04 -0.01 15.75
C ARG A 40 -1.89 1.07 14.69
N VAL A 41 -0.68 1.59 14.47
CA VAL A 41 -0.41 2.27 13.19
C VAL A 41 -0.31 1.17 12.12
N PRO A 42 -1.13 1.18 11.06
CA PRO A 42 -1.06 0.15 10.03
C PRO A 42 0.29 0.24 9.30
N GLU A 43 1.08 -0.83 9.38
CA GLU A 43 2.32 -0.95 8.62
C GLU A 43 2.04 -0.88 7.12
N LYS A 44 2.88 -0.16 6.37
CA LYS A 44 2.78 -0.11 4.90
C LYS A 44 2.76 -1.54 4.32
N PRO A 45 1.89 -1.83 3.34
CA PRO A 45 1.79 -3.17 2.77
C PRO A 45 3.12 -3.59 2.13
N LYS A 46 3.59 -4.81 2.45
CA LYS A 46 4.83 -5.35 1.90
C LYS A 46 4.73 -5.53 0.38
N ILE A 47 5.57 -4.81 -0.35
CA ILE A 47 5.60 -4.85 -1.82
C ILE A 47 6.21 -6.18 -2.30
N ASN A 48 5.48 -6.89 -3.17
CA ASN A 48 5.90 -8.18 -3.70
C ASN A 48 6.72 -8.04 -5.00
N LYS A 49 8.05 -8.24 -4.92
CA LYS A 49 8.97 -8.13 -6.06
C LYS A 49 8.62 -9.01 -7.27
N ARG A 50 8.06 -10.21 -7.05
CA ARG A 50 7.64 -11.10 -8.15
C ARG A 50 6.53 -10.49 -9.01
N LYS A 51 5.59 -9.75 -8.40
CA LYS A 51 4.51 -9.07 -9.14
C LYS A 51 5.04 -7.96 -10.06
N ILE A 52 6.13 -7.32 -9.64
CA ILE A 52 6.84 -6.32 -10.45
C ILE A 52 7.40 -6.98 -11.71
N LEU A 53 8.09 -8.13 -11.56
CA LEU A 53 8.66 -8.86 -12.69
C LEU A 53 7.59 -9.34 -13.67
N THR A 54 6.47 -9.90 -13.19
CA THR A 54 5.38 -10.38 -14.06
C THR A 54 4.71 -9.27 -14.87
N ARG A 55 4.77 -8.03 -14.37
CA ARG A 55 4.20 -6.85 -15.02
C ARG A 55 5.16 -6.26 -16.05
N LEU A 56 6.45 -6.18 -15.70
CA LEU A 56 7.48 -5.54 -16.54
C LEU A 56 8.03 -6.47 -17.62
N LEU A 57 8.08 -7.77 -17.37
CA LEU A 57 8.79 -8.72 -18.21
C LEU A 57 7.90 -9.76 -18.89
N GLU A 58 8.37 -10.26 -20.03
CA GLU A 58 7.85 -11.47 -20.67
C GLU A 58 8.49 -12.70 -20.03
N ILE A 59 7.67 -13.55 -19.42
CA ILE A 59 8.17 -14.73 -18.70
C ILE A 59 8.29 -15.88 -19.70
N PRO A 60 9.49 -16.50 -19.85
CA PRO A 60 9.65 -17.63 -20.73
C PRO A 60 8.83 -18.83 -20.25
N LYS A 61 8.35 -19.64 -21.19
CA LYS A 61 7.62 -20.88 -20.88
C LYS A 61 8.54 -21.90 -20.21
N THR A 62 9.78 -21.99 -20.68
CA THR A 62 10.84 -22.89 -20.20
C THR A 62 11.76 -22.20 -19.18
N SER A 63 12.47 -22.98 -18.37
CA SER A 63 13.54 -22.54 -17.45
C SER A 63 13.22 -21.35 -16.51
N LYS A 64 11.96 -21.20 -16.09
CA LYS A 64 11.45 -20.11 -15.22
C LYS A 64 12.32 -19.83 -13.98
N ARG A 65 12.88 -20.87 -13.35
CA ARG A 65 13.71 -20.73 -12.15
C ARG A 65 14.95 -19.85 -12.39
N PHE A 66 15.69 -20.11 -13.47
CA PHE A 66 16.90 -19.37 -13.80
C PHE A 66 16.59 -17.94 -14.25
N PHE A 67 15.50 -17.78 -15.01
CA PHE A 67 14.98 -16.47 -15.38
C PHE A 67 14.69 -15.61 -14.13
N TYR A 68 13.90 -16.11 -13.18
CA TYR A 68 13.60 -15.37 -11.96
C TYR A 68 14.83 -15.07 -11.12
N ALA A 69 15.80 -15.99 -11.02
CA ALA A 69 17.03 -15.75 -10.27
C ALA A 69 17.85 -14.58 -10.86
N ARG A 70 18.02 -14.57 -12.19
CA ARG A 70 18.74 -13.52 -12.91
C ARG A 70 18.03 -12.17 -12.80
N GLU A 71 16.74 -12.14 -13.09
CA GLU A 71 15.95 -10.91 -13.10
C GLU A 71 15.75 -10.34 -11.69
N MET A 72 15.69 -11.19 -10.66
CA MET A 72 15.63 -10.72 -9.28
C MET A 72 16.91 -9.99 -8.85
N LYS A 73 18.08 -10.47 -9.32
CA LYS A 73 19.36 -9.79 -9.07
C LYS A 73 19.36 -8.40 -9.72
N LEU A 74 19.00 -8.32 -11.00
CA LEU A 74 18.87 -7.04 -11.71
C LEU A 74 17.83 -6.11 -11.06
N LEU A 75 16.69 -6.65 -10.63
CA LEU A 75 15.68 -5.89 -9.92
C LEU A 75 16.19 -5.33 -8.59
N ASN A 76 16.99 -6.08 -7.85
CA ASN A 76 17.61 -5.58 -6.62
C ASN A 76 18.58 -4.44 -6.92
N ASP A 77 19.40 -4.56 -7.97
CA ASP A 77 20.31 -3.49 -8.40
C ASP A 77 19.53 -2.21 -8.80
N LEU A 78 18.40 -2.36 -9.49
CA LEU A 78 17.50 -1.25 -9.83
C LEU A 78 16.80 -0.65 -8.60
N CYS A 79 16.35 -1.49 -7.66
CA CYS A 79 15.74 -1.03 -6.40
C CYS A 79 16.73 -0.23 -5.56
N ASN A 80 18.02 -0.61 -5.57
CA ASN A 80 19.06 0.13 -4.86
C ASN A 80 19.25 1.54 -5.46
N ARG A 81 18.99 1.73 -6.76
CA ARG A 81 19.12 3.03 -7.44
C ARG A 81 17.85 3.90 -7.33
N TYR A 82 16.68 3.30 -7.54
CA TYR A 82 15.43 4.04 -7.74
C TYR A 82 14.36 3.79 -6.67
N SER A 83 14.66 3.04 -5.61
CA SER A 83 13.70 2.59 -4.59
C SER A 83 12.70 1.53 -5.05
N LEU A 84 12.17 0.79 -4.07
CA LEU A 84 11.16 -0.26 -4.29
C LEU A 84 9.78 0.32 -4.61
N GLU A 85 9.42 1.47 -4.04
CA GLU A 85 8.13 2.12 -4.23
C GLU A 85 7.95 2.54 -5.70
N PHE A 86 8.99 3.12 -6.29
CA PHE A 86 9.00 3.48 -7.71
C PHE A 86 8.91 2.28 -8.64
N MET A 87 9.72 1.25 -8.41
CA MET A 87 9.71 0.05 -9.27
C MET A 87 8.34 -0.64 -9.28
N ASN A 88 7.53 -0.48 -8.24
CA ASN A 88 6.16 -0.97 -8.19
C ASN A 88 5.18 -0.17 -9.07
N VAL A 89 5.46 1.12 -9.32
CA VAL A 89 4.59 2.02 -10.09
C VAL A 89 4.99 2.06 -11.56
N VAL A 90 6.29 2.09 -11.87
CA VAL A 90 6.81 2.26 -13.24
C VAL A 90 6.20 1.25 -14.21
N SER A 91 5.67 1.71 -15.33
CA SER A 91 5.19 0.87 -16.43
C SER A 91 5.81 1.29 -17.77
N PHE A 92 5.78 0.37 -18.72
CA PHE A 92 6.20 0.57 -20.11
C PHE A 92 5.08 0.15 -21.05
N TYR A 93 5.10 0.68 -22.28
CA TYR A 93 4.10 0.37 -23.30
C TYR A 93 4.11 -1.12 -23.69
N ARG A 94 5.29 -1.74 -23.67
CA ARG A 94 5.49 -3.18 -23.90
C ARG A 94 6.19 -3.81 -22.72
N LYS A 95 5.97 -5.12 -22.56
CA LYS A 95 6.80 -5.93 -21.67
C LYS A 95 8.19 -6.06 -22.27
N LEU A 96 9.20 -6.14 -21.41
CA LEU A 96 10.60 -6.26 -21.80
C LEU A 96 11.03 -7.73 -21.74
N ASP A 97 12.00 -8.11 -22.56
CA ASP A 97 12.59 -9.45 -22.50
C ASP A 97 13.45 -9.63 -21.24
N SER A 98 14.15 -8.57 -20.81
CA SER A 98 14.97 -8.56 -19.59
C SER A 98 15.10 -7.16 -19.00
N LEU A 99 15.32 -7.09 -17.67
CA LEU A 99 15.61 -5.82 -16.99
C LEU A 99 16.97 -5.25 -17.38
N ALA A 100 17.85 -6.03 -18.01
CA ALA A 100 19.14 -5.55 -18.50
C ALA A 100 18.99 -4.39 -19.48
N TYR A 101 17.88 -4.34 -20.23
CA TYR A 101 17.58 -3.22 -21.13
C TYR A 101 17.45 -1.89 -20.38
N LEU A 102 16.96 -1.90 -19.13
CA LEU A 102 16.88 -0.69 -18.27
C LEU A 102 18.23 -0.21 -17.78
N LEU A 103 19.24 -1.09 -17.73
CA LEU A 103 20.60 -0.72 -17.39
C LEU A 103 21.35 -0.11 -18.58
N SER A 104 20.85 -0.31 -19.81
CA SER A 104 21.46 0.26 -21.01
C SER A 104 21.42 1.80 -20.95
N PRO A 105 22.47 2.49 -21.46
CA PRO A 105 22.57 3.94 -21.33
C PRO A 105 21.39 4.69 -21.97
N LYS A 106 20.90 4.20 -23.11
CA LYS A 106 19.77 4.82 -23.84
C LYS A 106 18.48 4.83 -23.00
N LEU A 107 18.17 3.71 -22.34
CA LEU A 107 16.92 3.62 -21.58
C LEU A 107 17.08 4.15 -20.15
N ARG A 108 18.30 4.15 -19.62
CA ARG A 108 18.62 4.72 -18.31
C ARG A 108 18.17 6.17 -18.20
N ASP A 109 18.40 6.98 -19.21
CA ASP A 109 17.95 8.39 -19.22
C ASP A 109 16.41 8.52 -19.12
N THR A 110 15.68 7.61 -19.77
CA THR A 110 14.21 7.60 -19.69
C THR A 110 13.73 7.19 -18.30
N MET A 111 14.44 6.28 -17.64
CA MET A 111 14.18 5.87 -16.27
C MET A 111 14.47 6.99 -15.28
N ASP A 112 15.58 7.71 -15.47
CA ASP A 112 15.95 8.85 -14.64
C ASP A 112 14.91 9.97 -14.75
N LYS A 113 14.38 10.24 -15.95
CA LYS A 113 13.27 11.19 -16.15
C LYS A 113 12.01 10.76 -15.40
N LYS A 114 11.62 9.48 -15.49
CA LYS A 114 10.48 8.93 -14.75
C LYS A 114 10.69 8.99 -13.24
N TRP A 115 11.91 8.74 -12.76
CA TRP A 115 12.25 8.79 -11.35
C TRP A 115 12.19 10.22 -10.79
N ARG A 116 12.69 11.19 -11.55
CA ARG A 116 12.54 12.62 -11.21
C ARG A 116 11.08 13.03 -11.16
N ALA A 117 10.27 12.61 -12.13
CA ALA A 117 8.84 12.87 -12.13
C ALA A 117 8.12 12.22 -10.94
N PHE A 118 8.52 11.02 -10.53
CA PHE A 118 7.95 10.33 -9.37
C PHE A 118 8.25 11.05 -8.05
N ASN A 119 9.47 11.56 -7.89
CA ASN A 119 9.87 12.29 -6.69
C ASN A 119 9.52 13.78 -6.74
N TYR A 120 8.97 14.26 -7.85
CA TYR A 120 8.65 15.66 -8.01
C TYR A 120 7.58 16.06 -6.99
N LYS A 121 7.94 16.99 -6.11
CA LYS A 121 7.03 17.63 -5.17
C LYS A 121 6.83 19.06 -5.64
N LEU A 122 5.58 19.46 -5.81
CA LEU A 122 5.25 20.82 -6.21
C LEU A 122 5.51 21.76 -5.04
N ASP A 123 6.43 22.70 -5.24
CA ASP A 123 6.67 23.79 -4.31
C ASP A 123 5.55 24.83 -4.43
N LYS A 124 4.53 24.69 -3.58
CA LYS A 124 3.38 25.60 -3.56
C LYS A 124 3.76 27.05 -3.24
N SER A 125 4.89 27.26 -2.57
CA SER A 125 5.38 28.61 -2.23
C SER A 125 5.82 29.43 -3.45
N LYS A 126 6.21 28.76 -4.55
CA LYS A 126 6.75 29.45 -5.72
C LYS A 126 5.66 30.03 -6.63
N TYR A 127 4.44 29.52 -6.55
CA TYR A 127 3.37 29.87 -7.47
C TYR A 127 2.21 30.49 -6.70
N LYS A 128 1.66 31.59 -7.24
CA LYS A 128 0.44 32.18 -6.71
C LYS A 128 -0.73 31.23 -6.99
N GLU A 129 -1.51 30.92 -5.97
CA GLU A 129 -2.76 30.18 -6.16
C GLU A 129 -3.78 31.12 -6.78
N TYR A 130 -4.31 30.75 -7.95
CA TYR A 130 -5.39 31.47 -8.62
C TYR A 130 -6.68 30.71 -8.41
N ASN A 131 -7.69 31.38 -7.85
CA ASN A 131 -9.04 30.83 -7.82
C ASN A 131 -9.66 31.01 -9.20
N ILE A 132 -10.11 29.92 -9.82
CA ILE A 132 -10.71 29.91 -11.18
C ILE A 132 -12.07 30.64 -11.22
N GLY A 133 -12.55 31.14 -10.07
CA GLY A 133 -13.84 31.81 -9.95
C GLY A 133 -15.00 30.82 -10.02
N ASP A 134 -16.20 31.32 -9.76
CA ASP A 134 -17.41 30.51 -9.89
C ASP A 134 -17.77 30.31 -11.37
N LYS A 135 -18.41 29.17 -11.65
CA LYS A 135 -18.91 28.88 -12.99
C LYS A 135 -19.93 29.95 -13.40
N ILE A 136 -19.61 30.70 -14.45
CA ILE A 136 -20.50 31.69 -15.05
C ILE A 136 -21.10 31.08 -16.33
N GLY A 137 -22.43 31.09 -16.43
CA GLY A 137 -23.17 30.64 -17.61
C GLY A 137 -23.93 29.32 -17.40
N LYS A 138 -24.89 29.07 -18.30
CA LYS A 138 -25.69 27.83 -18.30
C LYS A 138 -24.91 26.70 -18.98
N ASP A 139 -25.09 25.48 -18.49
CA ASP A 139 -24.55 24.29 -19.15
C ASP A 139 -25.15 24.11 -20.54
N LYS A 140 -24.29 23.95 -21.55
CA LYS A 140 -24.73 23.49 -22.88
C LYS A 140 -24.83 21.98 -22.87
N ASN A 141 -26.06 21.47 -22.84
CA ASN A 141 -26.33 20.06 -23.12
C ASN A 141 -26.23 19.80 -24.63
N ILE A 142 -25.04 19.43 -25.10
CA ILE A 142 -24.81 19.06 -26.50
C ILE A 142 -25.29 17.64 -26.71
N LYS A 143 -26.46 17.45 -27.32
CA LYS A 143 -26.85 16.16 -27.90
C LYS A 143 -26.05 15.99 -29.19
N LYS A 144 -25.14 15.02 -29.23
CA LYS A 144 -24.45 14.68 -30.48
C LYS A 144 -25.44 13.91 -31.36
N GLU A 145 -25.98 14.57 -32.37
CA GLU A 145 -26.73 13.91 -33.44
C GLU A 145 -25.74 13.24 -34.40
N ILE A 146 -26.10 12.05 -34.90
CA ILE A 146 -25.27 11.31 -35.86
C ILE A 146 -25.45 11.99 -37.22
N LYS A 147 -24.54 12.89 -37.59
CA LYS A 147 -24.52 13.47 -38.95
C LYS A 147 -24.18 12.34 -39.93
N THR A 148 -25.08 12.05 -40.87
CA THR A 148 -24.75 11.13 -41.97
C THR A 148 -23.93 11.88 -43.03
N THR A 149 -23.23 11.14 -43.89
CA THR A 149 -22.48 11.73 -45.01
C THR A 149 -23.36 12.49 -45.99
N ARG A 150 -24.68 12.22 -46.04
CA ARG A 150 -25.65 12.99 -46.82
C ARG A 150 -25.95 14.35 -46.16
N ASP A 151 -26.20 14.36 -44.85
CA ASP A 151 -26.46 15.60 -44.09
C ASP A 151 -25.26 16.57 -44.08
N PHE A 152 -24.05 16.07 -44.38
CA PHE A 152 -22.85 16.90 -44.54
C PHE A 152 -22.70 17.51 -45.95
N LEU A 153 -23.29 16.89 -46.97
CA LEU A 153 -23.21 17.34 -48.37
C LEU A 153 -24.31 18.37 -48.72
N ASP A 154 -25.35 18.47 -47.90
CA ASP A 154 -26.49 19.38 -48.08
C ASP A 154 -26.42 20.64 -47.16
N GLU A 155 -25.30 20.86 -46.44
CA GLU A 155 -24.93 22.12 -45.73
C GLU A 155 -24.15 23.06 -46.67
#